data_AF-A0A165DLJ0-F1
#
_entry.id   AF-A0A165DLJ0-F1
#
_cell.length_a   1.000
_cell.length_b   1.000
_cell.length_c   1.000
_cell.angle_alpha   90.00
_cell.angle_beta   90.00
_cell.angle_gamma   90.00
#
_symmetry.space_group_name_H-M   'P 1'
#
loop_
_entity.id
_entity.type
_entity.pdbx_description
1 polymer ?
#
loop_
_entity_poly.entity_id
_entity_poly.type
_entity_poly.pdbx_seq_one_letter_code
_entity_poly.pdbx_strand_id
1 'polypeptide(L)'
;MLRSLLVSCLLAAPSLAATADEWRSRSIYQLMTDRFATSDGSSPPCDVASRKYCGGTWKGIESRLDYIQHMGFDAVWISPIVANIEGETYYGEAYPGYWPVDQNALNGHFGSASDLTSLSSALHSRGMYLMLDLTINH
;
A
#
# COMPACT_ATOMS: atom_id res chain seq x y z
N MET A 1 -51.35 22.18 10.83
CA MET A 1 -49.87 22.21 10.84
C MET A 1 -49.35 20.82 10.47
N LEU A 2 -49.07 20.60 9.19
CA LEU A 2 -48.65 19.31 8.65
C LEU A 2 -47.12 19.20 8.80
N ARG A 3 -46.64 18.37 9.71
CA ARG A 3 -45.20 18.13 9.89
C ARG A 3 -44.75 17.11 8.84
N SER A 4 -44.08 17.58 7.78
CA SER A 4 -43.32 16.72 6.87
C SER A 4 -42.23 15.99 7.65
N LEU A 5 -42.31 14.66 7.73
CA LEU A 5 -41.16 13.83 8.04
C LEU A 5 -40.25 13.79 6.82
N LEU A 6 -39.15 14.55 6.85
CA LEU A 6 -38.01 14.30 5.98
C LEU A 6 -37.32 13.02 6.45
N VAL A 7 -37.60 11.92 5.76
CA VAL A 7 -36.79 10.68 5.87
C VAL A 7 -35.44 10.99 5.23
N SER A 8 -34.43 11.25 6.07
CA SER A 8 -33.04 11.35 5.62
C SER A 8 -32.58 9.93 5.28
N CYS A 9 -32.64 9.60 3.99
CA CYS A 9 -32.07 8.37 3.47
C CYS A 9 -30.54 8.52 3.57
N LEU A 10 -29.94 7.92 4.60
CA LEU A 10 -28.49 7.69 4.66
C LEU A 10 -28.13 6.83 3.44
N LEU A 11 -27.69 7.47 2.36
CA LEU A 11 -27.04 6.79 1.25
C LEU A 11 -25.73 6.22 1.79
N ALA A 12 -25.76 4.96 2.19
CA ALA A 12 -24.55 4.16 2.32
C ALA A 12 -23.91 4.15 0.92
N ALA A 13 -22.92 5.00 0.71
CA ALA A 13 -22.14 4.95 -0.51
C ALA A 13 -21.57 3.51 -0.60
N PRO A 14 -21.81 2.77 -1.69
CA PRO A 14 -21.23 1.46 -1.84
C PRO A 14 -19.72 1.60 -1.70
N SER A 15 -19.13 0.83 -0.79
CA SER A 15 -17.69 0.67 -0.76
C SER A 15 -17.29 0.05 -2.09
N LEU A 16 -16.47 0.75 -2.87
CA LEU A 16 -15.89 0.26 -4.14
C LEU A 16 -14.77 -0.76 -3.87
N ALA A 17 -14.91 -1.58 -2.83
CA ALA A 17 -13.98 -2.64 -2.51
C ALA A 17 -14.42 -3.94 -3.21
N ALA A 18 -13.46 -4.67 -3.76
CA ALA A 18 -13.71 -5.97 -4.31
C ALA A 18 -14.19 -6.96 -3.23
N THR A 19 -15.22 -7.71 -3.56
CA THR A 19 -15.79 -8.79 -2.75
C THR A 19 -14.85 -9.99 -2.68
N ALA A 20 -15.08 -10.89 -1.72
CA ALA A 20 -14.32 -12.14 -1.63
C ALA A 20 -14.41 -12.98 -2.92
N ASP A 21 -15.56 -12.99 -3.60
CA ASP A 21 -15.73 -13.67 -4.89
C ASP A 21 -14.85 -13.05 -5.99
N GLU A 22 -14.78 -11.73 -6.08
CA GLU A 22 -13.94 -11.03 -7.06
C GLU A 22 -12.44 -11.21 -6.81
N TRP A 23 -12.04 -11.51 -5.57
CA TRP A 23 -10.65 -11.86 -5.22
C TRP A 23 -10.28 -13.30 -5.56
N ARG A 24 -11.23 -14.25 -5.62
CA ARG A 24 -10.95 -15.68 -5.86
C ARG A 24 -10.25 -15.95 -7.19
N SER A 25 -10.48 -15.11 -8.20
CA SER A 25 -9.86 -15.24 -9.52
C SER A 25 -8.52 -14.51 -9.66
N ARG A 26 -8.06 -13.81 -8.62
CA ARG A 26 -6.85 -12.97 -8.68
C ARG A 26 -5.59 -13.76 -8.39
N SER A 27 -4.51 -13.36 -9.03
CA SER A 27 -3.14 -13.79 -8.75
C SER A 27 -2.38 -12.63 -8.13
N ILE A 28 -1.93 -12.81 -6.89
CA ILE A 28 -1.35 -11.73 -6.06
C ILE A 28 0.17 -11.78 -6.11
N TYR A 29 0.78 -10.65 -6.44
CA TYR A 29 2.21 -10.40 -6.25
C TYR A 29 2.44 -9.66 -4.94
N GLN A 30 2.97 -10.36 -3.93
CA GLN A 30 3.34 -9.73 -2.66
C GLN A 30 4.75 -9.12 -2.79
N LEU A 31 4.90 -7.88 -2.33
CA LEU A 31 6.18 -7.18 -2.31
C LEU A 31 6.39 -6.45 -1.00
N MET A 32 7.66 -6.17 -0.70
CA MET A 32 8.06 -5.28 0.38
C MET A 32 8.38 -3.91 -0.21
N THR A 33 7.65 -2.88 0.18
CA THR A 33 7.70 -1.54 -0.43
C THR A 33 9.12 -1.00 -0.49
N ASP A 34 9.85 -1.06 0.63
CA ASP A 34 11.24 -0.58 0.75
C ASP A 34 12.25 -1.30 -0.17
N ARG A 35 11.95 -2.52 -0.64
CA ARG A 35 12.92 -3.37 -1.36
C ARG A 35 12.60 -3.59 -2.83
N PHE A 36 11.44 -3.13 -3.29
CA PHE A 36 10.99 -3.47 -4.63
C PHE A 36 11.57 -2.53 -5.70
N ALA A 37 11.38 -1.23 -5.55
CA ALA A 37 11.86 -0.24 -6.51
C ALA A 37 11.91 1.16 -5.89
N THR A 38 12.93 1.94 -6.25
CA THR A 38 13.07 3.35 -5.85
C THR A 38 12.34 4.26 -6.84
N SER A 39 11.96 5.47 -6.40
CA SER A 39 11.26 6.45 -7.26
C SER A 39 12.07 6.91 -8.48
N ASP A 40 13.40 6.95 -8.36
CA ASP A 40 14.33 7.40 -9.39
C ASP A 40 14.78 6.27 -10.33
N GLY A 41 14.29 5.04 -10.11
CA GLY A 41 14.66 3.86 -10.89
C GLY A 41 16.07 3.33 -10.62
N SER A 42 16.79 3.92 -9.65
CA SER A 42 18.09 3.40 -9.22
C SER A 42 17.97 2.04 -8.53
N SER A 43 19.11 1.39 -8.32
CA SER A 43 19.19 0.12 -7.59
C SER A 43 20.40 0.19 -6.67
N PRO A 44 20.34 1.03 -5.62
CA PRO A 44 21.45 1.18 -4.69
C PRO A 44 21.74 -0.18 -4.01
N PRO A 45 23.00 -0.45 -3.62
CA PRO A 45 23.29 -1.61 -2.81
C PRO A 45 22.42 -1.62 -1.55
N CYS A 46 21.69 -2.72 -1.35
CA CYS A 46 20.81 -2.92 -0.20
C CYS A 46 21.33 -4.12 0.60
N ASP A 47 22.16 -3.85 1.62
CA ASP A 47 22.66 -4.90 2.51
C ASP A 47 21.56 -5.32 3.49
N VAL A 48 21.02 -6.53 3.29
CA VAL A 48 19.98 -7.10 4.16
C VAL A 48 20.47 -7.32 5.59
N ALA A 49 21.77 -7.48 5.82
CA ALA A 49 22.34 -7.64 7.16
C ALA A 49 22.30 -6.33 7.96
N SER A 50 22.32 -5.18 7.28
CA SER A 50 22.22 -3.86 7.90
C SER A 50 20.83 -3.60 8.50
N ARG A 51 19.78 -4.24 7.99
CA ARG A 51 18.37 -4.08 8.42
C ARG A 51 17.89 -2.62 8.41
N LYS A 52 18.33 -1.86 7.40
CA LYS A 52 17.96 -0.46 7.19
C LYS A 52 17.02 -0.30 6.00
N TYR A 53 16.41 0.88 5.90
CA TYR A 53 15.69 1.29 4.69
C TYR A 53 16.65 1.31 3.49
N CYS A 54 16.17 0.79 2.36
CA CYS A 54 16.86 0.78 1.07
C CYS A 54 16.25 1.73 0.04
N GLY A 55 15.17 2.43 0.42
CA GLY A 55 14.63 3.58 -0.32
C GLY A 55 13.55 3.21 -1.35
N GLY A 56 12.94 2.04 -1.23
CA GLY A 56 11.80 1.67 -2.07
C GLY A 56 10.54 2.44 -1.72
N THR A 57 9.75 2.79 -2.74
CA THR A 57 8.62 3.73 -2.62
C THR A 57 7.38 3.27 -3.40
N TRP A 58 6.23 3.88 -3.12
CA TRP A 58 5.02 3.65 -3.92
C TRP A 58 5.17 4.10 -5.37
N LYS A 59 5.93 5.17 -5.63
CA LYS A 59 6.28 5.60 -7.00
C LYS A 59 7.20 4.61 -7.70
N GLY A 60 8.13 4.00 -6.98
CA GLY A 60 8.94 2.92 -7.51
C GLY A 60 8.08 1.73 -7.94
N ILE A 61 7.12 1.32 -7.10
CA ILE A 61 6.16 0.26 -7.45
C ILE A 61 5.36 0.62 -8.70
N GLU A 62 4.80 1.84 -8.75
CA GLU A 62 4.03 2.35 -9.89
C GLU A 62 4.84 2.27 -11.20
N SER A 63 6.14 2.59 -11.15
CA SER A 63 7.04 2.54 -12.32
C SER A 63 7.35 1.12 -12.83
N ARG A 64 7.04 0.08 -12.03
CA ARG A 64 7.34 -1.32 -12.33
C ARG A 64 6.09 -2.20 -12.48
N LEU A 65 4.90 -1.60 -12.62
CA LEU A 65 3.67 -2.37 -12.82
C LEU A 65 3.71 -3.25 -14.09
N ASP A 66 4.41 -2.81 -15.15
CA ASP A 66 4.61 -3.63 -16.35
C ASP A 66 5.37 -4.93 -16.03
N TYR A 67 6.38 -4.88 -15.16
CA TYR A 67 7.11 -6.07 -14.73
C TYR A 67 6.20 -7.09 -14.03
N ILE A 68 5.35 -6.60 -13.13
CA ILE A 68 4.39 -7.45 -12.38
C ILE A 68 3.34 -8.03 -13.35
N GLN A 69 2.76 -7.19 -14.21
CA GLN A 69 1.69 -7.58 -15.12
C GLN A 69 2.16 -8.57 -16.20
N HIS A 70 3.38 -8.41 -16.72
CA HIS A 70 3.95 -9.36 -17.70
C HIS A 70 4.19 -10.76 -17.12
N MET A 71 4.33 -10.91 -15.80
CA MET A 71 4.36 -12.22 -15.14
C MET A 71 2.96 -12.84 -14.98
N GLY A 72 1.90 -12.12 -15.31
CA GLY A 72 0.51 -12.61 -15.22
C GLY A 72 -0.19 -12.37 -13.89
N PHE A 73 0.40 -11.57 -12.99
CA PHE A 73 -0.27 -11.13 -11.77
C PHE A 73 -1.22 -9.97 -12.05
N ASP A 74 -2.40 -10.00 -11.42
CA ASP A 74 -3.43 -8.99 -11.55
C ASP A 74 -3.83 -8.38 -10.18
N ALA A 75 -3.03 -8.61 -9.15
CA ALA A 75 -3.13 -7.94 -7.87
C ALA A 75 -1.76 -7.74 -7.23
N VAL A 76 -1.61 -6.69 -6.43
CA VAL A 76 -0.37 -6.37 -5.70
C VAL A 76 -0.68 -6.22 -4.21
N TRP A 77 0.06 -6.93 -3.37
CA TRP A 77 0.02 -6.79 -1.91
C TRP A 77 1.29 -6.08 -1.43
N ILE A 78 1.12 -4.92 -0.81
CA ILE A 78 2.21 -4.07 -0.32
C ILE A 78 2.33 -4.11 1.20
N SER A 79 3.52 -3.77 1.73
CA SER A 79 3.79 -3.58 3.17
C SER A 79 2.80 -2.65 3.86
N PRO A 80 2.67 -2.71 5.21
CA PRO A 80 1.80 -1.80 5.93
C PRO A 80 2.17 -0.33 5.69
N ILE A 81 1.14 0.49 5.45
CA ILE A 81 1.31 1.85 4.95
C ILE A 81 1.43 2.92 6.04
N VAL A 82 1.13 2.56 7.29
CA VAL A 82 1.02 3.51 8.40
C VAL A 82 2.38 3.89 8.97
N ALA A 83 2.44 5.04 9.64
CA ALA A 83 3.66 5.54 10.26
C ALA A 83 4.19 4.53 11.29
N ASN A 84 5.50 4.29 11.22
CA ASN A 84 6.21 3.34 12.07
C ASN A 84 7.17 4.07 13.02
N ILE A 85 7.76 3.34 13.99
CA ILE A 85 8.85 3.90 14.80
C ILE A 85 9.99 4.37 13.88
N GLU A 86 10.54 5.55 14.17
CA GLU A 86 11.68 6.11 13.48
C GLU A 86 12.99 5.79 14.19
N GLY A 87 14.09 5.74 13.44
CA GLY A 87 15.43 5.45 13.93
C GLY A 87 15.77 3.96 14.02
N GLU A 88 17.01 3.69 14.41
CA GLU A 88 17.58 2.34 14.49
C GLU A 88 17.34 1.73 15.87
N THR A 89 16.65 0.59 15.90
CA THR A 89 16.50 -0.23 17.11
C THR A 89 17.62 -1.27 17.20
N TYR A 90 17.65 -2.03 18.30
CA TYR A 90 18.47 -3.24 18.38
C TYR A 90 18.23 -4.24 17.22
N TYR A 91 17.03 -4.21 16.62
CA TYR A 91 16.65 -5.08 15.50
C TYR A 91 16.79 -4.43 14.12
N GLY A 92 17.25 -3.17 14.05
CA GLY A 92 17.29 -2.37 12.81
C GLY A 92 16.15 -1.34 12.73
N GLU A 93 15.89 -0.86 11.53
CA GLU A 93 14.84 0.13 11.24
C GLU A 93 13.52 -0.53 10.83
N ALA A 94 12.42 0.21 10.92
CA ALA A 94 11.06 -0.30 10.66
C ALA A 94 10.71 -0.48 9.17
N TYR A 95 11.69 -0.75 8.31
CA TYR A 95 11.52 -0.90 6.86
C TYR A 95 10.45 -1.93 6.41
N PRO A 96 10.15 -3.01 7.17
CA PRO A 96 9.06 -3.91 6.81
C PRO A 96 7.66 -3.31 6.99
N GLY A 97 7.50 -2.29 7.84
CA GLY A 97 6.23 -1.61 8.13
C GLY A 97 5.40 -2.13 9.32
N TYR A 98 5.89 -3.13 10.07
CA TYR A 98 5.09 -3.82 11.11
C TYR A 98 5.24 -3.28 12.56
N TRP A 99 5.81 -2.09 12.77
CA TRP A 99 5.96 -1.42 14.06
C TRP A 99 5.21 -0.08 14.09
N PRO A 100 3.87 -0.09 13.95
CA PRO A 100 3.08 1.12 13.82
C PRO A 100 3.14 1.99 15.09
N VAL A 101 3.12 3.31 14.91
CA VAL A 101 3.02 4.30 16.01
C VAL A 101 1.84 5.25 15.85
N ASP A 102 1.37 5.47 14.62
CA ASP A 102 0.20 6.30 14.34
C ASP A 102 -0.56 5.72 13.13
N GLN A 103 -1.77 5.23 13.39
CA GLN A 103 -2.65 4.64 12.39
C GLN A 103 -3.29 5.68 11.46
N ASN A 104 -3.22 6.97 11.81
CA ASN A 104 -3.75 8.08 11.01
C ASN A 104 -2.68 8.78 10.17
N ALA A 105 -1.42 8.37 10.29
CA ALA A 105 -0.31 8.89 9.51
C ALA A 105 0.26 7.80 8.60
N LEU A 106 0.83 8.22 7.47
CA LEU A 106 1.50 7.33 6.53
C LEU A 106 3.00 7.21 6.85
N ASN A 107 3.61 6.10 6.46
CA ASN A 107 5.06 5.94 6.51
C ASN A 107 5.73 6.87 5.49
N GLY A 108 6.41 7.89 5.98
CA GLY A 108 7.06 8.91 5.15
C GLY A 108 8.18 8.37 4.26
N HIS A 109 8.80 7.24 4.59
CA HIS A 109 9.83 6.60 3.76
C HIS A 109 9.27 6.05 2.45
N PHE A 110 7.98 5.70 2.40
CA PHE A 110 7.35 5.11 1.21
C PHE A 110 6.77 6.15 0.24
N GLY A 111 6.53 7.37 0.71
CA GLY A 111 6.03 8.50 -0.08
C GLY A 111 4.88 9.24 0.58
N SER A 112 4.19 10.06 -0.21
CA SER A 112 3.05 10.87 0.21
C SER A 112 1.70 10.15 0.01
N ALA A 113 0.63 10.69 0.60
CA ALA A 113 -0.74 10.22 0.33
C ALA A 113 -1.13 10.30 -1.16
N SER A 114 -0.58 11.29 -1.88
CA SER A 114 -0.72 11.43 -3.32
C SER A 114 -0.08 10.25 -4.06
N ASP A 115 1.11 9.81 -3.63
CA ASP A 115 1.82 8.70 -4.25
C ASP A 115 1.07 7.37 -4.07
N LEU A 116 0.53 7.11 -2.87
CA LEU A 116 -0.30 5.93 -2.62
C LEU A 116 -1.58 5.94 -3.47
N THR A 117 -2.25 7.10 -3.58
CA THR A 117 -3.45 7.26 -4.41
C THR A 117 -3.13 7.12 -5.90
N SER A 118 -1.96 7.57 -6.33
CA SER A 118 -1.44 7.41 -7.68
C SER A 118 -1.19 5.94 -8.02
N LEU A 119 -0.54 5.20 -7.12
CA LEU A 119 -0.33 3.76 -7.26
C LEU A 119 -1.66 3.00 -7.39
N SER A 120 -2.63 3.31 -6.52
CA SER A 120 -3.97 2.73 -6.57
C SER A 120 -4.66 3.00 -7.93
N SER A 121 -4.62 4.25 -8.40
CA SER A 121 -5.17 4.65 -9.70
C SER A 121 -4.48 3.93 -10.87
N ALA A 122 -3.16 3.77 -10.80
CA ALA A 122 -2.38 3.10 -11.83
C ALA A 122 -2.64 1.58 -11.88
N LEU A 123 -2.87 0.93 -10.74
CA LEU A 123 -3.30 -0.47 -10.69
C LEU A 123 -4.71 -0.61 -11.28
N HIS A 124 -5.65 0.22 -10.85
CA HIS A 124 -7.04 0.16 -11.31
C HIS A 124 -7.18 0.43 -12.82
N SER A 125 -6.38 1.35 -13.39
CA SER A 125 -6.40 1.61 -14.84
C SER A 125 -5.92 0.41 -15.67
N ARG A 126 -5.17 -0.51 -15.05
CA ARG A 126 -4.71 -1.78 -15.63
C ARG A 126 -5.63 -2.97 -15.32
N GLY A 127 -6.74 -2.73 -14.62
CA GLY A 127 -7.62 -3.80 -14.12
C GLY A 127 -7.00 -4.64 -13.00
N MET A 128 -5.94 -4.14 -12.35
CA MET A 128 -5.26 -4.79 -11.24
C MET A 128 -5.80 -4.31 -9.89
N TYR A 129 -5.69 -5.15 -8.85
CA TYR A 129 -6.10 -4.81 -7.48
C TYR A 129 -4.92 -4.41 -6.58
N LEU A 130 -5.22 -3.56 -5.60
CA LEU A 130 -4.30 -3.20 -4.51
C LEU A 130 -4.79 -3.82 -3.20
N MET A 131 -3.93 -4.62 -2.56
CA MET A 131 -4.12 -5.16 -1.22
C MET A 131 -3.16 -4.46 -0.26
N LEU A 132 -3.72 -3.90 0.81
CA LEU A 132 -2.96 -3.23 1.87
C LEU A 132 -2.78 -4.18 3.05
N ASP A 133 -1.54 -4.34 3.50
CA ASP A 133 -1.27 -4.98 4.79
C ASP A 133 -1.62 -4.03 5.95
N LEU A 134 -2.12 -4.58 7.06
CA LEU A 134 -2.52 -3.83 8.24
C LEU A 134 -2.08 -4.55 9.51
N THR A 135 -1.50 -3.78 10.43
CA THR A 135 -1.13 -4.27 11.77
C THR A 135 -2.01 -3.59 12.81
N ILE A 136 -2.91 -4.38 13.41
CA ILE A 136 -3.91 -3.92 14.40
C ILE A 136 -3.72 -4.60 15.76
N ASN A 137 -2.91 -5.65 15.83
CA ASN A 137 -2.70 -6.41 17.06
C ASN A 137 -1.93 -5.63 18.13
N HIS A 138 -0.95 -4.83 17.73
CA HIS A 138 -0.02 -4.08 18.57
C HIS A 138 0.19 -2.67 18.05
#